data_AF-A0A367LQC5-F1
#
_entry.id   AF-A0A367LQC5-F1
#
_cell.length_a   1.000
_cell.length_b   1.000
_cell.length_c   1.000
_cell.angle_alpha   90.00
_cell.angle_beta   90.00
_cell.angle_gamma   90.00
#
_symmetry.space_group_name_H-M   'P 1'
#
loop_
_entity.id
_entity.type
_entity.pdbx_description
1 polymer ?
#
loop_
_entity_poly.entity_id
_entity_poly.type
_entity_poly.pdbx_seq_one_letter_code
_entity_poly.pdbx_strand_id
1 'polypeptide(L)'
;MHVGSLLIALTGMSAAAEAAELSRRSAFASILERRLNSHQPRDFGSKPGNFNLRNAQVRGGQGRAKAQEQQGRGGGNGGNGGNVLNVQKNLNKASRDDGQGGNANGKQAGQAPSNTDQFNFINFCGTTGQAITNGLQNKKGSCNPVIMGQIPAVNQMVSSVFVNPQACQALQPNQAFELQVNVMNLDVGAFTNAQTTYYSAPTQLNQQGVVIGHVHVVVQDMGNSVNSNQPNDPTAFAFFKGIDDAGQQLSQNVRQVKATVDQGLAPGCYRACTIVGGANHQCINMPVAQRGGGDDCQRFSVGNVNCGCAQQGNNNNNNNNNNNNNNNNNNNNRGGQQNGQQNGRQNGQQNGQQNGRQNGQQNGQQNGQQNGQQNGQQNGQQNGQQNGQQNGQQNGQQNGQQNGRQEQQEQQQEQQQEQQQQIAQARQQQEEAQARQQQAQQAQINEQKGREQQQQSGRQQQQGGGQQGGRQQQAGAQAQQAAAQAQQQAVQAQQQERGRARN
;
A
#
# COMPACT_ATOMS: atom_id res chain seq x y z
N MET A 1 70.01 -8.81 30.54
CA MET A 1 69.72 -8.15 29.25
C MET A 1 68.26 -8.43 28.92
N HIS A 2 67.34 -7.75 29.61
CA HIS A 2 66.59 -6.57 29.17
C HIS A 2 65.43 -6.87 28.21
N VAL A 3 64.37 -7.37 28.83
CA VAL A 3 62.99 -6.92 28.63
C VAL A 3 62.94 -5.43 29.01
N GLY A 4 62.65 -4.54 28.06
CA GLY A 4 62.72 -3.09 28.28
C GLY A 4 62.44 -2.27 27.02
N SER A 5 61.16 -2.11 26.69
CA SER A 5 60.62 -0.96 25.94
C SER A 5 59.13 -0.87 26.27
N LEU A 6 58.90 -0.55 27.54
CA LEU A 6 57.63 -0.28 28.19
C LEU A 6 57.65 1.21 28.57
N LEU A 7 56.51 1.90 28.40
CA LEU A 7 56.19 3.20 29.01
C LEU A 7 57.05 4.42 28.59
N ILE A 8 56.51 5.28 27.72
CA ILE A 8 56.32 6.74 27.89
C ILE A 8 55.57 7.23 26.65
N ALA A 9 54.23 7.25 26.75
CA ALA A 9 53.34 8.17 26.03
C ALA A 9 51.93 8.07 26.66
N LEU A 10 51.88 8.13 28.00
CA LEU A 10 50.68 8.31 28.79
C LEU A 10 50.92 9.55 29.64
N THR A 11 50.34 10.68 29.23
CA THR A 11 49.78 11.78 30.06
C THR A 11 49.67 13.04 29.20
N GLY A 12 48.45 13.34 28.74
CA GLY A 12 48.21 14.51 27.88
C GLY A 12 46.75 14.68 27.47
N MET A 13 45.90 14.92 28.46
CA MET A 13 44.58 15.56 28.37
C MET A 13 43.37 14.71 27.94
N SER A 14 42.72 14.22 28.99
CA SER A 14 41.27 14.09 29.15
C SER A 14 40.53 15.37 28.71
N ALA A 15 39.55 15.24 27.82
CA ALA A 15 38.27 15.96 27.87
C ALA A 15 37.34 15.49 26.73
N ALA A 16 36.11 15.13 27.12
CA ALA A 16 34.94 14.97 26.26
C ALA A 16 34.89 13.75 25.31
N ALA A 17 34.56 12.58 25.88
CA ALA A 17 33.72 11.60 25.18
C ALA A 17 32.74 10.91 26.15
N GLU A 18 32.14 11.68 27.05
CA GLU A 18 30.88 11.33 27.73
C GLU A 18 29.78 12.24 27.16
N ALA A 19 29.38 11.98 25.91
CA ALA A 19 28.17 12.54 25.29
C ALA A 19 27.87 11.87 23.94
N ALA A 20 27.70 10.55 23.91
CA ALA A 20 27.07 9.87 22.78
C ALA A 20 26.34 8.57 23.16
N GLU A 21 26.16 8.32 24.46
CA GLU A 21 25.49 7.14 24.97
C GLU A 21 24.19 7.52 25.70
N LEU A 22 23.33 8.28 25.02
CA LEU A 22 21.91 8.43 25.33
C LEU A 22 21.21 9.03 24.11
N SER A 23 20.13 8.37 23.67
CA SER A 23 19.23 8.70 22.55
C SER A 23 19.67 8.37 21.11
N ARG A 24 19.86 7.08 20.80
CA ARG A 24 19.48 6.56 19.47
C ARG A 24 18.65 5.30 19.62
N ARG A 25 17.33 5.46 19.78
CA ARG A 25 16.40 4.39 19.39
C ARG A 25 16.43 4.34 17.87
N SER A 26 17.20 3.41 17.29
CA SER A 26 17.18 3.20 15.84
C SER A 26 15.80 2.71 15.43
N ALA A 27 15.33 3.07 14.23
CA ALA A 27 14.09 2.53 13.67
C ALA A 27 14.14 0.98 13.50
N PHE A 28 15.32 0.37 13.61
CA PHE A 28 15.50 -1.09 13.65
C PHE A 28 15.31 -1.68 15.06
N ALA A 29 15.56 -0.92 16.12
CA ALA A 29 15.32 -1.35 17.49
C ALA A 29 13.81 -1.60 17.73
N SER A 30 12.93 -0.77 17.16
CA SER A 30 11.48 -0.99 17.23
C SER A 30 11.02 -2.22 16.42
N ILE A 31 11.70 -2.59 15.34
CA ILE A 31 11.41 -3.83 14.58
C ILE A 31 11.80 -5.08 15.38
N LEU A 32 12.96 -5.07 16.04
CA LEU A 32 13.46 -6.18 16.85
C LEU A 32 12.70 -6.32 18.19
N GLU A 33 12.36 -5.22 18.87
CA GLU A 33 11.51 -5.24 20.08
C GLU A 33 10.13 -5.86 19.79
N ARG A 34 9.56 -5.66 18.59
CA ARG A 34 8.24 -6.18 18.20
C ARG A 34 8.16 -7.71 18.08
N ARG A 35 9.25 -8.41 17.76
CA ARG A 35 9.24 -9.89 17.72
C ARG A 35 9.37 -10.52 19.11
N LEU A 36 9.96 -9.80 20.06
CA LEU A 36 10.26 -10.33 21.40
C LEU A 36 9.16 -10.04 22.43
N ASN A 37 8.38 -8.98 22.27
CA ASN A 37 7.35 -8.56 23.24
C ASN A 37 5.90 -8.78 22.75
N SER A 38 5.55 -10.02 22.41
CA SER A 38 4.17 -10.42 22.08
C SER A 38 3.19 -10.47 23.27
N HIS A 39 3.54 -9.95 24.45
CA HIS A 39 2.80 -10.22 25.69
C HIS A 39 2.34 -9.04 26.56
N GLN A 40 2.51 -7.76 26.19
CA GLN A 40 1.85 -6.67 26.94
C GLN A 40 1.48 -5.45 26.07
N PRO A 41 0.22 -4.96 26.14
CA PRO A 41 -0.17 -3.70 25.51
C PRO A 41 0.36 -2.51 26.32
N ARG A 42 1.04 -1.55 25.66
CA ARG A 42 1.36 -0.25 26.27
C ARG A 42 0.50 0.83 25.63
N ASP A 43 -0.36 1.40 26.46
CA ASP A 43 -1.14 2.61 26.22
C ASP A 43 -0.19 3.81 26.14
N PHE A 44 -0.10 4.45 24.96
CA PHE A 44 0.57 5.74 24.81
C PHE A 44 -0.49 6.84 24.73
N GLY A 45 -0.79 7.38 25.92
CA GLY A 45 -1.72 8.49 26.11
C GLY A 45 -1.38 9.71 25.25
N SER A 46 -2.37 10.16 24.48
CA SER A 46 -2.31 11.34 23.62
C SER A 46 -2.67 12.59 24.43
N LYS A 47 -1.70 13.47 24.69
CA LYS A 47 -1.99 14.89 25.00
C LYS A 47 -1.68 15.74 23.75
N PRO A 48 -2.61 16.56 23.25
CA PRO A 48 -2.37 17.39 22.07
C PRO A 48 -1.50 18.60 22.45
N GLY A 49 -0.21 18.54 22.13
CA GLY A 49 0.66 19.70 22.08
C GLY A 49 0.37 20.50 20.81
N ASN A 50 -0.17 21.70 20.96
CA ASN A 50 -0.46 22.64 19.88
C ASN A 50 0.86 23.15 19.26
N PHE A 51 1.35 22.49 18.21
CA PHE A 51 2.57 22.91 17.51
C PHE A 51 2.21 23.79 16.31
N ASN A 52 2.28 25.11 16.51
CA ASN A 52 2.19 26.10 15.44
C ASN A 52 3.48 26.09 14.61
N LEU A 53 3.39 25.66 13.35
CA LEU A 53 4.42 25.86 12.33
C LEU A 53 4.55 27.37 12.03
N ARG A 54 5.40 28.07 12.81
CA ARG A 54 5.93 29.36 12.37
C ARG A 54 6.99 29.11 11.32
N ASN A 55 6.80 29.69 10.13
CA ASN A 55 7.78 29.79 9.05
C ASN A 55 9.19 29.97 9.60
N ALA A 56 10.05 28.97 9.39
CA ALA A 56 11.48 29.09 9.59
C ALA A 56 12.04 29.97 8.47
N GLN A 57 12.06 31.28 8.72
CA GLN A 57 12.77 32.25 7.91
C GLN A 57 14.26 32.03 8.15
N VAL A 58 14.95 31.51 7.14
CA VAL A 58 16.40 31.32 7.11
C VAL A 58 17.09 32.65 7.44
N ARG A 59 17.75 32.71 8.60
CA ARG A 59 18.58 33.86 9.02
C ARG A 59 20.01 33.63 8.53
N GLY A 60 20.43 34.42 7.56
CA GLY A 60 21.83 34.61 7.18
C GLY A 60 21.99 35.96 6.49
N GLY A 61 22.79 36.86 7.06
CA GLY A 61 23.23 38.09 6.41
C GLY A 61 22.92 39.37 7.20
N GLN A 62 23.96 39.96 7.79
CA GLN A 62 23.96 41.24 8.50
C GLN A 62 23.69 42.42 7.53
N GLY A 63 22.85 43.37 7.95
CA GLY A 63 22.67 44.66 7.26
C GLY A 63 21.79 45.60 8.08
N ARG A 64 22.37 46.68 8.58
CA ARG A 64 21.74 47.73 9.41
C ARG A 64 20.66 48.51 8.63
N ALA A 65 19.47 48.69 9.20
CA ALA A 65 18.69 49.93 9.08
C ALA A 65 17.62 50.02 10.19
N LYS A 66 17.38 51.24 10.68
CA LYS A 66 16.56 51.59 11.85
C LYS A 66 15.06 51.66 11.51
N ALA A 67 14.25 51.33 12.53
CA ALA A 67 12.93 51.86 12.94
C ALA A 67 11.92 52.35 11.87
N GLN A 68 10.71 51.78 11.87
CA GLN A 68 9.49 52.50 12.28
C GLN A 68 8.29 51.56 12.47
N GLU A 69 7.62 51.72 13.61
CA GLU A 69 6.27 51.25 13.89
C GLU A 69 5.27 51.99 12.98
N GLN A 70 4.39 51.25 12.29
CA GLN A 70 3.11 51.80 11.84
C GLN A 70 2.06 50.68 11.74
N GLN A 71 1.04 50.80 12.59
CA GLN A 71 -0.26 50.16 12.42
C GLN A 71 -0.94 50.74 11.16
N GLY A 72 -1.51 49.89 10.33
CA GLY A 72 -2.33 50.32 9.20
C GLY A 72 -3.10 49.16 8.57
N ARG A 73 -4.41 49.14 8.79
CA ARG A 73 -5.39 48.31 8.08
C ARG A 73 -5.39 48.65 6.58
N GLY A 74 -5.64 47.66 5.72
CA GLY A 74 -6.04 47.90 4.33
C GLY A 74 -5.85 46.67 3.46
N GLY A 75 -6.95 46.10 2.97
CA GLY A 75 -6.98 44.86 2.21
C GLY A 75 -6.46 44.96 0.78
N GLY A 76 -6.34 43.81 0.14
CA GLY A 76 -5.92 43.72 -1.26
C GLY A 76 -5.74 42.27 -1.67
N ASN A 77 -6.79 41.73 -2.25
CA ASN A 77 -6.88 40.41 -2.87
C ASN A 77 -5.74 40.20 -3.88
N GLY A 78 -4.91 39.20 -3.63
CA GLY A 78 -3.87 38.73 -4.54
C GLY A 78 -3.87 37.22 -4.50
N GLY A 79 -4.73 36.61 -5.31
CA GLY A 79 -4.79 35.17 -5.51
C GLY A 79 -3.43 34.68 -5.98
N ASN A 80 -2.64 34.17 -5.06
CA ASN A 80 -1.48 33.35 -5.37
C ASN A 80 -1.94 31.91 -5.13
N GLY A 81 -2.38 31.25 -6.20
CA GLY A 81 -2.57 29.80 -6.26
C GLY A 81 -1.23 29.06 -6.16
N GLY A 82 -0.40 29.46 -5.19
CA GLY A 82 0.83 28.77 -4.86
C GLY A 82 0.49 27.44 -4.22
N ASN A 83 1.32 26.43 -4.50
CA ASN A 83 1.33 25.14 -3.80
C ASN A 83 1.62 25.36 -2.31
N VAL A 84 0.65 25.85 -1.55
CA VAL A 84 0.71 25.85 -0.10
C VAL A 84 0.56 24.40 0.33
N LEU A 85 1.50 23.93 1.16
CA LEU A 85 1.44 22.59 1.74
C LEU A 85 0.14 22.43 2.52
N ASN A 86 -0.85 21.77 1.92
CA ASN A 86 -2.09 21.44 2.60
C ASN A 86 -1.92 20.10 3.32
N VAL A 87 -1.42 20.16 4.54
CA VAL A 87 -1.19 18.96 5.36
C VAL A 87 -2.52 18.25 5.62
N GLN A 88 -3.57 18.99 6.01
CA GLN A 88 -4.84 18.40 6.45
C GLN A 88 -5.52 17.51 5.40
N LYS A 89 -5.55 17.94 4.13
CA LYS A 89 -6.15 17.15 3.04
C LYS A 89 -5.33 15.91 2.67
N ASN A 90 -4.05 15.88 3.03
CA ASN A 90 -3.16 14.78 2.68
C ASN A 90 -2.99 13.77 3.83
N LEU A 91 -3.57 14.00 5.02
CA LEU A 91 -3.44 13.07 6.16
C LEU A 91 -4.26 11.78 5.97
N ASN A 92 -3.56 10.65 6.02
CA ASN A 92 -4.12 9.32 6.11
C ASN A 92 -4.35 8.97 7.58
N LYS A 93 -5.62 9.02 8.02
CA LYS A 93 -5.98 8.72 9.41
C LYS A 93 -5.59 7.31 9.84
N ALA A 94 -5.51 6.34 8.92
CA ALA A 94 -5.12 4.97 9.23
C ALA A 94 -3.66 4.86 9.68
N SER A 95 -2.80 5.83 9.38
CA SER A 95 -1.42 5.85 9.91
C SER A 95 -1.36 6.03 11.43
N ARG A 96 -2.48 6.31 12.11
CA ARG A 96 -2.56 6.51 13.57
C ARG A 96 -2.94 5.24 14.33
N ASP A 97 -3.28 4.18 13.61
CA ASP A 97 -3.71 2.89 14.16
C ASP A 97 -2.69 1.81 13.79
N ASP A 98 -2.37 0.93 14.73
CA ASP A 98 -1.42 -0.17 14.52
C ASP A 98 -2.08 -1.44 13.95
N GLY A 99 -3.41 -1.42 13.81
CA GLY A 99 -4.24 -2.51 13.29
C GLY A 99 -4.48 -3.65 14.28
N GLN A 100 -4.11 -3.50 15.56
CA GLN A 100 -4.17 -4.57 16.57
C GLN A 100 -5.14 -4.29 17.73
N GLY A 101 -5.84 -3.16 17.71
CA GLY A 101 -6.87 -2.80 18.69
C GLY A 101 -8.01 -3.82 18.83
N GLY A 102 -8.75 -3.75 19.95
CA GLY A 102 -9.76 -4.74 20.35
C GLY A 102 -10.90 -4.99 19.34
N ASN A 103 -11.14 -4.06 18.42
CA ASN A 103 -12.19 -4.13 17.39
C ASN A 103 -11.63 -4.04 15.96
N ALA A 104 -10.36 -4.38 15.73
CA ALA A 104 -9.77 -4.35 14.40
C ALA A 104 -10.37 -5.46 13.51
N ASN A 105 -11.18 -5.05 12.52
CA ASN A 105 -11.75 -5.96 11.52
C ASN A 105 -10.63 -6.75 10.81
N GLY A 106 -10.77 -8.08 10.73
CA GLY A 106 -9.81 -8.94 10.03
C GLY A 106 -8.49 -9.21 10.78
N LYS A 107 -8.42 -8.91 12.10
CA LYS A 107 -7.27 -9.28 12.94
C LYS A 107 -7.05 -10.80 12.94
N GLN A 108 -5.83 -11.22 12.65
CA GLN A 108 -5.41 -12.63 12.69
C GLN A 108 -4.28 -12.83 13.70
N ALA A 109 -4.24 -14.01 14.32
CA ALA A 109 -3.16 -14.39 15.21
C ALA A 109 -1.81 -14.35 14.48
N GLY A 110 -0.79 -13.78 15.11
CA GLY A 110 0.57 -13.69 14.56
C GLY A 110 0.85 -12.49 13.65
N GLN A 111 -0.12 -11.59 13.43
CA GLN A 111 0.14 -10.31 12.75
C GLN A 111 0.94 -9.36 13.64
N ALA A 112 1.97 -8.72 13.09
CA ALA A 112 2.75 -7.71 13.80
C ALA A 112 2.03 -6.35 13.79
N PRO A 113 2.09 -5.56 14.88
CA PRO A 113 1.54 -4.21 14.89
C PRO A 113 2.30 -3.28 13.92
N SER A 114 1.56 -2.42 13.23
CA SER A 114 2.13 -1.39 12.36
C SER A 114 2.81 -0.27 13.18
N ASN A 115 3.79 0.41 12.58
CA ASN A 115 4.19 1.73 13.09
C ASN A 115 3.01 2.70 12.94
N THR A 116 2.95 3.68 13.85
CA THR A 116 1.98 4.78 13.77
C THR A 116 2.64 6.16 13.73
N ASP A 117 1.98 7.12 13.08
CA ASP A 117 2.37 8.53 13.01
C ASP A 117 1.15 9.42 12.77
N GLN A 118 1.16 10.65 13.29
CA GLN A 118 0.02 11.57 13.12
C GLN A 118 0.00 12.32 11.77
N PHE A 119 1.13 12.32 11.07
CA PHE A 119 1.45 13.13 9.90
C PHE A 119 1.95 12.28 8.71
N ASN A 120 1.46 11.05 8.57
CA ASN A 120 1.77 10.12 7.49
C ASN A 120 3.26 9.84 7.29
N PHE A 121 4.06 9.87 8.35
CA PHE A 121 5.50 9.62 8.25
C PHE A 121 6.22 10.61 7.33
N ILE A 122 5.68 11.83 7.12
CA ILE A 122 6.26 12.82 6.20
C ILE A 122 7.71 13.17 6.55
N ASN A 123 8.08 13.06 7.83
CA ASN A 123 9.43 13.33 8.33
C ASN A 123 10.30 12.07 8.46
N PHE A 124 9.83 10.89 8.02
CA PHE A 124 10.50 9.61 8.27
C PHE A 124 11.96 9.59 7.83
N CYS A 125 12.26 10.02 6.61
CA CYS A 125 13.65 10.02 6.14
C CYS A 125 14.58 10.93 6.96
N GLY A 126 14.05 12.01 7.54
CA GLY A 126 14.81 12.87 8.44
C GLY A 126 15.23 12.18 9.74
N THR A 127 14.53 11.11 10.14
CA THR A 127 14.83 10.37 11.38
C THR A 127 15.74 9.16 11.18
N THR A 128 15.92 8.68 9.94
CA THR A 128 16.75 7.49 9.66
C THR A 128 18.25 7.78 9.62
N GLY A 129 18.64 9.03 9.38
CA GLY A 129 20.04 9.42 9.14
C GLY A 129 20.60 8.92 7.79
N GLN A 130 19.76 8.35 6.93
CA GLN A 130 20.17 7.93 5.59
C GLN A 130 20.22 9.12 4.63
N ALA A 131 21.03 9.01 3.58
CA ALA A 131 21.00 9.96 2.47
C ALA A 131 19.60 9.99 1.84
N ILE A 132 19.15 11.17 1.44
CA ILE A 132 17.87 11.35 0.75
C ILE A 132 18.00 10.95 -0.72
N THR A 133 17.05 10.17 -1.24
CA THR A 133 16.95 9.87 -2.67
C THR A 133 16.74 11.17 -3.45
N ASN A 134 17.55 11.37 -4.50
CA ASN A 134 17.69 12.65 -5.20
C ASN A 134 17.57 12.52 -6.73
N GLY A 135 16.86 11.48 -7.20
CA GLY A 135 16.73 11.19 -8.64
C GLY A 135 17.86 10.35 -9.22
N LEU A 136 18.96 10.16 -8.49
CA LEU A 136 20.07 9.29 -8.89
C LEU A 136 19.89 7.88 -8.30
N GLN A 137 20.51 6.89 -8.94
CA GLN A 137 20.57 5.50 -8.44
C GLN A 137 21.59 5.38 -7.28
N ASN A 138 21.16 5.71 -6.06
CA ASN A 138 22.02 5.67 -4.87
C ASN A 138 22.34 4.23 -4.42
N LYS A 139 23.49 3.70 -4.86
CA LYS A 139 23.91 2.31 -4.63
C LYS A 139 24.28 1.95 -3.18
N LYS A 140 24.51 2.95 -2.31
CA LYS A 140 24.84 2.73 -0.89
C LYS A 140 23.60 2.65 0.02
N GLY A 141 22.41 2.70 -0.56
CA GLY A 141 21.14 2.83 0.15
C GLY A 141 20.79 4.30 0.42
N SER A 142 19.49 4.60 0.39
CA SER A 142 18.94 5.93 0.63
C SER A 142 17.52 5.82 1.16
N CYS A 143 16.98 6.91 1.71
CA CYS A 143 15.58 7.01 2.07
C CYS A 143 14.84 7.88 1.04
N ASN A 144 13.73 7.38 0.51
CA ASN A 144 12.92 8.10 -0.46
C ASN A 144 11.78 8.86 0.24
N PRO A 145 11.79 10.21 0.26
CA PRO A 145 10.73 11.00 0.86
C PRO A 145 9.51 11.18 -0.08
N VAL A 146 9.60 10.75 -1.34
CA VAL A 146 8.50 10.84 -2.30
C VAL A 146 7.41 9.85 -1.88
N ILE A 147 6.17 10.33 -1.78
CA ILE A 147 5.01 9.48 -1.51
C ILE A 147 4.87 8.41 -2.61
N MET A 148 4.34 7.24 -2.26
CA MET A 148 4.28 6.10 -3.20
C MET A 148 3.40 6.39 -4.43
N GLY A 149 2.43 7.30 -4.32
CA GLY A 149 1.57 7.73 -5.41
C GLY A 149 0.18 7.12 -5.41
N GLN A 150 -0.48 7.18 -6.56
CA GLN A 150 -1.84 6.68 -6.75
C GLN A 150 -1.86 5.14 -6.80
N ILE A 151 -2.96 4.56 -6.35
CA ILE A 151 -3.19 3.11 -6.30
C ILE A 151 -4.37 2.81 -7.25
N PRO A 152 -4.23 1.86 -8.21
CA PRO A 152 -5.31 1.50 -9.11
C PRO A 152 -6.45 0.80 -8.35
N ALA A 153 -7.65 0.80 -8.94
CA ALA A 153 -8.76 0.00 -8.45
C ALA A 153 -8.49 -1.51 -8.63
N VAL A 154 -9.25 -2.36 -7.92
CA VAL A 154 -9.05 -3.84 -7.96
C VAL A 154 -9.16 -4.40 -9.38
N ASN A 155 -10.10 -3.89 -10.19
CA ASN A 155 -10.27 -4.27 -11.59
C ASN A 155 -9.21 -3.69 -12.54
N GLN A 156 -8.35 -2.80 -12.04
CA GLN A 156 -7.25 -2.17 -12.77
C GLN A 156 -5.87 -2.63 -12.26
N MET A 157 -5.81 -3.72 -11.48
CA MET A 157 -4.54 -4.27 -11.02
C MET A 157 -3.71 -4.78 -12.20
N VAL A 158 -2.41 -4.49 -12.15
CA VAL A 158 -1.43 -4.91 -13.16
C VAL A 158 -1.07 -6.39 -12.96
N SER A 159 -0.91 -7.09 -14.07
CA SER A 159 -0.34 -8.44 -14.11
C SER A 159 0.46 -8.61 -15.39
N SER A 160 1.48 -9.46 -15.37
CA SER A 160 2.28 -9.81 -16.54
C SER A 160 2.40 -11.31 -16.68
N VAL A 161 2.69 -11.78 -17.89
CA VAL A 161 2.97 -13.18 -18.18
C VAL A 161 3.92 -13.30 -19.37
N PHE A 162 4.93 -14.15 -19.26
CA PHE A 162 5.78 -14.50 -20.40
C PHE A 162 5.01 -15.36 -21.40
N VAL A 163 5.10 -14.96 -22.67
CA VAL A 163 4.63 -15.75 -23.83
C VAL A 163 5.80 -16.51 -24.45
N ASN A 164 6.98 -15.87 -24.49
CA ASN A 164 8.22 -16.49 -24.94
C ASN A 164 9.39 -16.04 -24.06
N PRO A 165 10.27 -16.96 -23.61
CA PRO A 165 10.17 -18.41 -23.77
C PRO A 165 8.98 -19.02 -23.02
N GLN A 166 8.54 -20.21 -23.43
CA GLN A 166 7.58 -21.00 -22.66
C GLN A 166 8.27 -21.75 -21.52
N ALA A 167 7.48 -22.23 -20.56
CA ALA A 167 7.98 -23.05 -19.48
C ALA A 167 8.69 -24.31 -19.96
N CYS A 168 9.94 -24.47 -19.48
CA CYS A 168 10.80 -25.59 -19.84
C CYS A 168 11.11 -25.70 -21.35
N GLN A 169 10.91 -24.62 -22.11
CA GLN A 169 11.35 -24.57 -23.50
C GLN A 169 12.87 -24.69 -23.57
N ALA A 170 13.35 -25.52 -24.48
CA ALA A 170 14.77 -25.61 -24.84
C ALA A 170 15.04 -24.69 -26.04
N LEU A 171 15.84 -23.64 -25.83
CA LEU A 171 16.28 -22.73 -26.87
C LEU A 171 17.64 -23.16 -27.44
N GLN A 172 17.94 -22.72 -28.65
CA GLN A 172 19.24 -22.97 -29.27
C GLN A 172 20.32 -22.07 -28.62
N PRO A 173 21.50 -22.62 -28.32
CA PRO A 173 22.58 -21.85 -27.72
C PRO A 173 23.15 -20.82 -28.70
N ASN A 174 23.47 -19.64 -28.19
CA ASN A 174 24.08 -18.53 -28.92
C ASN A 174 23.30 -18.13 -30.19
N GLN A 175 21.97 -18.30 -30.17
CA GLN A 175 21.08 -17.84 -31.24
C GLN A 175 20.14 -16.77 -30.70
N ALA A 176 19.91 -15.75 -31.52
CA ALA A 176 18.98 -14.69 -31.21
C ALA A 176 17.57 -15.24 -30.93
N PHE A 177 16.91 -14.69 -29.91
CA PHE A 177 15.50 -14.96 -29.64
C PHE A 177 14.84 -13.72 -29.02
N GLU A 178 13.51 -13.68 -29.07
CA GLU A 178 12.73 -12.59 -28.48
C GLU A 178 12.15 -13.02 -27.13
N LEU A 179 12.34 -12.21 -26.10
CA LEU A 179 11.47 -12.25 -24.93
C LEU A 179 10.15 -11.56 -25.30
N GLN A 180 9.03 -12.22 -25.04
CA GLN A 180 7.69 -11.68 -25.29
C GLN A 180 6.88 -11.77 -24.01
N VAL A 181 6.33 -10.64 -23.58
CA VAL A 181 5.56 -10.52 -22.34
C VAL A 181 4.24 -9.86 -22.64
N ASN A 182 3.14 -10.48 -22.23
CA ASN A 182 1.84 -9.85 -22.20
C ASN A 182 1.64 -9.19 -20.84
N VAL A 183 1.22 -7.92 -20.84
CA VAL A 183 1.00 -7.13 -19.63
C VAL A 183 -0.41 -6.56 -19.67
N MET A 184 -1.13 -6.80 -18.58
CA MET A 184 -2.50 -6.36 -18.36
C MET A 184 -2.54 -5.09 -17.52
N ASN A 185 -3.47 -4.18 -17.85
CA ASN A 185 -3.78 -2.96 -17.09
C ASN A 185 -2.55 -2.07 -16.81
N LEU A 186 -1.67 -1.92 -17.81
CA LEU A 186 -0.55 -0.99 -17.76
C LEU A 186 -0.53 -0.12 -19.01
N ASP A 187 -0.44 1.18 -18.82
CA ASP A 187 -0.19 2.15 -19.89
C ASP A 187 1.32 2.22 -20.13
N VAL A 188 1.81 1.28 -20.94
CA VAL A 188 3.23 1.05 -21.23
C VAL A 188 3.82 2.12 -22.14
N GLY A 189 5.15 2.31 -22.02
CA GLY A 189 5.93 3.27 -22.83
C GLY A 189 6.34 4.51 -22.05
N ALA A 190 5.89 4.66 -20.80
CA ALA A 190 6.35 5.72 -19.92
C ALA A 190 7.62 5.29 -19.19
N PHE A 191 8.77 5.49 -19.83
CA PHE A 191 10.10 5.22 -19.26
C PHE A 191 10.86 6.54 -19.08
N THR A 192 11.06 7.01 -17.85
CA THR A 192 11.87 8.22 -17.60
C THR A 192 13.34 7.90 -17.38
N ASN A 193 14.21 8.91 -17.48
CA ASN A 193 15.66 8.73 -17.39
C ASN A 193 16.08 8.16 -16.02
N ALA A 194 16.47 6.88 -16.01
CA ALA A 194 16.83 6.16 -14.79
C ALA A 194 18.08 6.72 -14.07
N GLN A 195 18.90 7.53 -14.74
CA GLN A 195 20.08 8.13 -14.12
C GLN A 195 19.77 9.43 -13.39
N THR A 196 18.69 10.13 -13.74
CA THR A 196 18.41 11.48 -13.24
C THR A 196 17.03 11.64 -12.59
N THR A 197 16.07 10.77 -12.89
CA THR A 197 14.70 10.84 -12.38
C THR A 197 14.27 9.60 -11.58
N TYR A 198 15.22 8.77 -11.17
CA TYR A 198 14.97 7.53 -10.42
C TYR A 198 14.23 7.79 -9.11
N TYR A 199 13.02 7.24 -8.97
CA TYR A 199 12.13 7.42 -7.81
C TYR A 199 11.78 8.88 -7.48
N SER A 200 11.98 9.80 -8.42
CA SER A 200 11.82 11.25 -8.18
C SER A 200 10.36 11.73 -8.24
N ALA A 201 9.42 10.90 -8.67
CA ALA A 201 8.00 11.22 -8.74
C ALA A 201 7.14 10.06 -8.21
N PRO A 202 5.90 10.30 -7.77
CA PRO A 202 4.97 9.24 -7.38
C PRO A 202 4.47 8.43 -8.59
N THR A 203 3.94 7.23 -8.33
CA THR A 203 3.13 6.49 -9.31
C THR A 203 1.88 7.30 -9.69
N GLN A 204 1.56 7.29 -10.97
CA GLN A 204 0.40 8.00 -11.54
C GLN A 204 -0.50 7.05 -12.32
N LEU A 205 -1.80 7.37 -12.35
CA LEU A 205 -2.80 6.71 -13.19
C LEU A 205 -3.18 7.63 -14.35
N ASN A 206 -3.50 7.03 -15.49
CA ASN A 206 -4.14 7.75 -16.58
C ASN A 206 -5.62 8.02 -16.28
N GLN A 207 -6.33 8.64 -17.24
CA GLN A 207 -7.74 9.02 -17.08
C GLN A 207 -8.66 7.81 -16.86
N GLN A 208 -8.24 6.61 -17.27
CA GLN A 208 -8.95 5.36 -17.12
C GLN A 208 -8.64 4.64 -15.79
N GLY A 209 -7.78 5.22 -14.94
CA GLY A 209 -7.36 4.61 -13.68
C GLY A 209 -6.32 3.50 -13.84
N VAL A 210 -5.66 3.42 -15.00
CA VAL A 210 -4.61 2.46 -15.33
C VAL A 210 -3.24 3.05 -14.98
N VAL A 211 -2.33 2.26 -14.42
CA VAL A 211 -0.99 2.72 -14.04
C VAL A 211 -0.20 3.15 -15.28
N ILE A 212 0.45 4.31 -15.21
CA ILE A 212 1.38 4.81 -16.24
C ILE A 212 2.79 4.31 -15.91
N GLY A 213 3.38 3.53 -16.82
CA GLY A 213 4.66 2.89 -16.51
C GLY A 213 5.32 2.18 -17.67
N HIS A 214 6.18 1.23 -17.31
CA HIS A 214 6.99 0.46 -18.24
C HIS A 214 7.39 -0.88 -17.60
N VAL A 215 8.04 -1.73 -18.40
CA VAL A 215 8.41 -3.09 -18.02
C VAL A 215 9.90 -3.26 -18.24
N HIS A 216 10.57 -3.90 -17.31
CA HIS A 216 11.90 -4.42 -17.53
C HIS A 216 11.82 -5.94 -17.62
N VAL A 217 12.73 -6.53 -18.37
CA VAL A 217 12.97 -7.97 -18.36
C VAL A 217 14.40 -8.24 -17.93
N VAL A 218 14.56 -9.21 -17.03
CA VAL A 218 15.87 -9.67 -16.55
C VAL A 218 15.96 -11.18 -16.75
N VAL A 219 17.07 -11.66 -17.30
CA VAL A 219 17.37 -13.08 -17.40
C VAL A 219 18.55 -13.39 -16.50
N GLN A 220 18.38 -14.33 -15.58
CA GLN A 220 19.41 -14.77 -14.65
C GLN A 220 19.79 -16.22 -14.95
N ASP A 221 21.09 -16.48 -14.88
CA ASP A 221 21.63 -17.84 -14.88
C ASP A 221 21.28 -18.53 -13.55
N MET A 222 20.79 -19.76 -13.64
CA MET A 222 20.45 -20.63 -12.51
C MET A 222 21.45 -21.78 -12.32
N GLY A 223 22.53 -21.81 -13.10
CA GLY A 223 23.49 -22.89 -13.17
C GLY A 223 22.87 -24.13 -13.82
N ASN A 224 22.87 -25.24 -13.10
CA ASN A 224 22.53 -26.56 -13.64
C ASN A 224 21.10 -27.02 -13.32
N SER A 225 20.28 -26.20 -12.65
CA SER A 225 18.92 -26.60 -12.28
C SER A 225 17.96 -25.43 -12.20
N VAL A 226 16.74 -25.62 -12.70
CA VAL A 226 15.62 -24.69 -12.50
C VAL A 226 14.97 -24.82 -11.11
N ASN A 227 15.37 -25.82 -10.32
CA ASN A 227 14.80 -26.16 -9.01
C ASN A 227 15.77 -25.87 -7.84
N SER A 228 16.67 -24.89 -7.99
CA SER A 228 17.57 -24.49 -6.90
C SER A 228 16.80 -24.05 -5.66
N ASN A 229 17.27 -24.46 -4.47
CA ASN A 229 16.77 -23.99 -3.18
C ASN A 229 17.50 -22.75 -2.66
N GLN A 230 18.49 -22.24 -3.42
CA GLN A 230 19.22 -21.02 -3.11
C GLN A 230 18.64 -19.84 -3.90
N PRO A 231 18.39 -18.68 -3.26
CA PRO A 231 18.04 -17.46 -3.96
C PRO A 231 19.14 -17.05 -4.95
N ASN A 232 18.73 -16.55 -6.13
CA ASN A 232 19.67 -15.97 -7.09
C ASN A 232 20.25 -14.66 -6.55
N ASP A 233 21.50 -14.36 -6.91
CA ASP A 233 22.12 -13.05 -6.67
C ASP A 233 21.37 -11.98 -7.48
N PRO A 234 20.76 -10.97 -6.83
CA PRO A 234 19.98 -9.94 -7.51
C PRO A 234 20.84 -8.96 -8.34
N THR A 235 22.17 -9.01 -8.21
CA THR A 235 23.10 -8.17 -8.98
C THR A 235 23.62 -8.85 -10.25
N ALA A 236 23.41 -10.16 -10.38
CA ALA A 236 23.87 -10.96 -11.51
C ALA A 236 22.74 -11.24 -12.51
N PHE A 237 22.99 -10.94 -13.79
CA PHE A 237 22.08 -11.25 -14.89
C PHE A 237 22.85 -11.51 -16.18
N ALA A 238 22.34 -12.42 -17.00
CA ALA A 238 22.83 -12.71 -18.35
C ALA A 238 22.25 -11.74 -19.39
N PHE A 239 21.06 -11.19 -19.12
CA PHE A 239 20.42 -10.18 -19.95
C PHE A 239 19.55 -9.25 -19.11
N PHE A 240 19.50 -7.98 -19.48
CA PHE A 240 18.60 -6.99 -18.88
C PHE A 240 18.19 -5.97 -19.94
N LYS A 241 16.90 -5.64 -19.98
CA LYS A 241 16.38 -4.58 -20.85
C LYS A 241 15.18 -3.91 -20.19
N GLY A 242 15.25 -2.58 -20.07
CA GLY A 242 14.06 -1.75 -19.91
C GLY A 242 13.38 -1.55 -21.25
N ILE A 243 12.08 -1.80 -21.31
CA ILE A 243 11.26 -1.67 -22.52
C ILE A 243 10.53 -0.34 -22.46
N ASP A 244 10.84 0.54 -23.41
CA ASP A 244 10.40 1.93 -23.49
C ASP A 244 9.36 2.17 -24.61
N ASP A 245 9.04 1.15 -25.40
CA ASP A 245 7.99 1.24 -26.42
C ASP A 245 6.57 1.04 -25.85
N ALA A 246 5.57 1.42 -26.63
CA ALA A 246 4.15 1.34 -26.26
C ALA A 246 3.56 -0.07 -26.38
N GLY A 247 4.35 -1.07 -26.76
CA GLY A 247 3.93 -2.43 -27.04
C GLY A 247 2.89 -2.57 -28.17
N GLN A 248 2.66 -3.80 -28.59
CA GLN A 248 1.55 -4.14 -29.46
C GLN A 248 0.28 -4.30 -28.63
N GLN A 249 -0.81 -3.62 -29.01
CA GLN A 249 -2.10 -3.83 -28.36
C GLN A 249 -2.68 -5.20 -28.78
N LEU A 250 -2.99 -6.05 -27.81
CA LEU A 250 -3.63 -7.35 -28.04
C LEU A 250 -5.12 -7.34 -27.69
N SER A 251 -5.50 -6.58 -26.66
CA SER A 251 -6.89 -6.36 -26.27
C SER A 251 -7.05 -4.94 -25.71
N GLN A 252 -8.25 -4.57 -25.23
CA GLN A 252 -8.48 -3.28 -24.58
C GLN A 252 -7.53 -3.03 -23.40
N ASN A 253 -7.15 -4.08 -22.67
CA ASN A 253 -6.39 -3.99 -21.44
C ASN A 253 -5.08 -4.79 -21.45
N VAL A 254 -4.74 -5.48 -22.53
CA VAL A 254 -3.50 -6.26 -22.65
C VAL A 254 -2.63 -5.70 -23.77
N ARG A 255 -1.37 -5.43 -23.42
CA ARG A 255 -0.29 -5.02 -24.33
C ARG A 255 0.78 -6.11 -24.35
N GLN A 256 1.38 -6.34 -25.50
CA GLN A 256 2.56 -7.18 -25.61
C GLN A 256 3.80 -6.31 -25.78
N VAL A 257 4.79 -6.52 -24.93
CA VAL A 257 6.11 -5.90 -25.01
C VAL A 257 7.15 -6.95 -25.37
N LYS A 258 8.21 -6.53 -26.04
CA LYS A 258 9.26 -7.43 -26.53
C LYS A 258 10.65 -6.92 -26.20
N ALA A 259 11.59 -7.85 -26.08
CA ALA A 259 13.01 -7.54 -26.00
C ALA A 259 13.83 -8.61 -26.73
N THR A 260 14.69 -8.20 -27.64
CA THR A 260 15.55 -9.13 -28.38
C THR A 260 16.83 -9.42 -27.61
N VAL A 261 17.16 -10.71 -27.47
CA VAL A 261 18.43 -11.19 -26.93
C VAL A 261 19.32 -11.52 -28.12
N ASP A 262 19.95 -10.50 -28.71
CA ASP A 262 20.58 -10.59 -30.05
C ASP A 262 21.68 -11.65 -30.16
N GLN A 263 22.49 -11.80 -29.12
CA GLN A 263 23.59 -12.79 -29.10
C GLN A 263 23.15 -14.17 -28.60
N GLY A 264 21.86 -14.31 -28.28
CA GLY A 264 21.36 -15.47 -27.55
C GLY A 264 21.98 -15.60 -26.16
N LEU A 265 21.97 -16.82 -25.64
CA LEU A 265 22.55 -17.18 -24.35
C LEU A 265 23.44 -18.42 -24.51
N ALA A 266 24.41 -18.55 -23.62
CA ALA A 266 25.22 -19.77 -23.52
C ALA A 266 24.35 -20.97 -23.09
N PRO A 267 24.81 -22.22 -23.28
CA PRO A 267 24.13 -23.38 -22.73
C PRO A 267 23.98 -23.28 -21.21
N GLY A 268 22.77 -23.49 -20.69
CA GLY A 268 22.50 -23.37 -19.25
C GLY A 268 21.01 -23.38 -18.90
N CYS A 269 20.73 -23.23 -17.60
CA CYS A 269 19.38 -23.10 -17.05
C CYS A 269 19.12 -21.64 -16.68
N TYR A 270 17.99 -21.09 -17.11
CA TYR A 270 17.73 -19.66 -16.96
C TYR A 270 16.36 -19.39 -16.34
N ARG A 271 16.25 -18.25 -15.67
CA ARG A 271 15.00 -17.63 -15.24
C ARG A 271 14.92 -16.23 -15.84
N ALA A 272 13.90 -15.99 -16.65
CA ALA A 272 13.47 -14.65 -17.03
C ALA A 272 12.44 -14.13 -16.02
N CYS A 273 12.52 -12.88 -15.60
CA CYS A 273 11.50 -12.22 -14.79
C CYS A 273 11.15 -10.86 -15.37
N THR A 274 9.91 -10.43 -15.18
CA THR A 274 9.52 -9.04 -15.36
C THR A 274 9.82 -8.22 -14.11
N ILE A 275 10.04 -6.92 -14.32
CA ILE A 275 10.01 -5.91 -13.27
C ILE A 275 9.10 -4.80 -13.79
N VAL A 276 7.85 -4.79 -13.34
CA VAL A 276 6.85 -3.84 -13.78
C VAL A 276 6.84 -2.64 -12.84
N GLY A 277 7.01 -1.44 -13.40
CA GLY A 277 7.20 -0.22 -12.62
C GLY A 277 6.43 0.98 -13.15
N GLY A 278 6.22 1.96 -12.28
CA GLY A 278 5.72 3.28 -12.68
C GLY A 278 6.74 4.06 -13.51
N ALA A 279 6.34 5.20 -14.07
CA ALA A 279 7.16 5.96 -15.00
C ALA A 279 8.58 6.30 -14.49
N ASN A 280 8.71 6.61 -13.20
CA ASN A 280 9.98 6.93 -12.54
C ASN A 280 10.55 5.72 -11.77
N HIS A 281 10.25 4.50 -12.26
CA HIS A 281 10.73 3.20 -11.76
C HIS A 281 10.13 2.71 -10.44
N GLN A 282 9.07 3.36 -9.92
CA GLN A 282 8.38 2.99 -8.67
C GLN A 282 7.90 1.54 -8.71
N CYS A 283 8.01 0.84 -7.59
CA CYS A 283 7.22 -0.37 -7.38
C CYS A 283 5.72 0.00 -7.42
N ILE A 284 4.91 -0.84 -8.07
CA ILE A 284 3.48 -0.59 -8.19
C ILE A 284 2.76 -1.10 -6.94
N ASN A 285 2.11 -0.19 -6.23
CA ASN A 285 1.21 -0.54 -5.14
C ASN A 285 -0.14 -1.00 -5.68
N MET A 286 -0.70 -2.03 -5.05
CA MET A 286 -2.01 -2.59 -5.41
C MET A 286 -3.00 -2.45 -4.24
N PRO A 287 -4.31 -2.34 -4.52
CA PRO A 287 -5.32 -1.92 -3.55
C PRO A 287 -5.65 -2.97 -2.48
N VAL A 288 -5.27 -4.24 -2.68
CA VAL A 288 -5.60 -5.35 -1.77
C VAL A 288 -4.40 -6.25 -1.53
N ALA A 289 -4.26 -6.77 -0.31
CA ALA A 289 -3.16 -7.66 0.06
C ALA A 289 -3.31 -9.07 -0.54
N GLN A 290 -4.54 -9.62 -0.52
CA GLN A 290 -4.84 -10.94 -1.08
C GLN A 290 -5.03 -10.85 -2.60
N ARG A 291 -3.94 -11.04 -3.35
CA ARG A 291 -3.90 -10.95 -4.81
C ARG A 291 -2.75 -11.78 -5.40
N GLY A 292 -2.75 -11.96 -6.72
CA GLY A 292 -1.57 -12.43 -7.45
C GLY A 292 -0.45 -11.39 -7.53
N GLY A 293 0.75 -11.84 -7.89
CA GLY A 293 1.88 -10.95 -8.21
C GLY A 293 1.63 -10.17 -9.51
N GLY A 294 2.19 -8.96 -9.61
CA GLY A 294 2.17 -8.20 -10.86
C GLY A 294 3.24 -8.65 -11.85
N ASP A 295 4.37 -9.12 -11.32
CA ASP A 295 5.49 -9.67 -12.09
C ASP A 295 5.30 -11.18 -12.33
N ASP A 296 5.91 -11.67 -13.41
CA ASP A 296 6.00 -13.09 -13.75
C ASP A 296 7.46 -13.50 -13.89
N CYS A 297 7.71 -14.79 -13.69
CA CYS A 297 9.02 -15.37 -13.88
C CYS A 297 8.93 -16.72 -14.58
N GLN A 298 9.60 -16.80 -15.73
CA GLN A 298 9.62 -17.97 -16.58
C GLN A 298 10.98 -18.64 -16.57
N ARG A 299 10.99 -19.95 -16.30
CA ARG A 299 12.19 -20.79 -16.36
C ARG A 299 12.25 -21.58 -17.66
N PHE A 300 13.46 -21.66 -18.24
CA PHE A 300 13.74 -22.30 -19.53
C PHE A 300 15.19 -22.79 -19.58
N SER A 301 15.53 -23.58 -20.60
CA SER A 301 16.89 -24.06 -20.84
C SER A 301 17.42 -23.58 -22.18
N VAL A 302 18.74 -23.51 -22.28
CA VAL A 302 19.43 -23.18 -23.53
C VAL A 302 20.42 -24.31 -23.81
N GLY A 303 20.38 -24.87 -25.01
CA GLY A 303 21.11 -26.08 -25.38
C GLY A 303 20.58 -27.36 -24.72
N ASN A 304 21.33 -28.45 -24.89
CA ASN A 304 20.98 -29.79 -24.38
C ASN A 304 21.33 -29.96 -22.89
N VAL A 305 20.97 -28.99 -22.05
CA VAL A 305 21.23 -29.02 -20.60
C VAL A 305 20.01 -29.59 -19.88
N ASN A 306 20.23 -30.59 -19.01
CA ASN A 306 19.17 -31.12 -18.16
C ASN A 306 18.96 -30.22 -16.94
N CYS A 307 17.98 -29.32 -17.03
CA CYS A 307 17.65 -28.39 -15.95
C CYS A 307 16.71 -28.97 -14.87
N GLY A 308 16.30 -30.23 -14.98
CA GLY A 308 15.30 -30.82 -14.09
C GLY A 308 13.86 -30.43 -14.43
N CYS A 309 13.62 -30.02 -15.68
CA CYS A 309 12.28 -29.97 -16.25
C CYS A 309 11.81 -31.40 -16.52
N ALA A 310 10.62 -31.78 -16.04
CA ALA A 310 10.02 -33.05 -16.43
C ALA A 310 9.80 -33.03 -17.94
N GLN A 311 10.61 -33.80 -18.68
CA GLN A 311 10.40 -33.90 -20.11
C GLN A 311 9.04 -34.56 -20.35
N GLN A 312 8.18 -33.92 -21.15
CA GLN A 312 7.10 -34.65 -21.82
C GLN A 312 7.78 -35.80 -22.58
N GLY A 313 7.53 -37.02 -22.13
CA GLY A 313 8.28 -38.20 -22.54
C GLY A 313 8.25 -38.41 -24.06
N ASN A 314 9.33 -38.04 -24.73
CA ASN A 314 9.69 -38.65 -26.00
C ASN A 314 10.54 -39.88 -25.69
N ASN A 315 9.87 -41.03 -25.65
CA ASN A 315 10.50 -42.36 -25.64
C ASN A 315 11.35 -42.54 -26.90
N ASN A 316 12.61 -42.09 -26.87
CA ASN A 316 13.61 -42.55 -27.83
C ASN A 316 14.42 -43.68 -27.21
N ASN A 317 13.89 -44.89 -27.41
CA ASN A 317 14.63 -46.14 -27.29
C ASN A 317 15.70 -46.13 -28.40
N ASN A 318 16.89 -45.63 -28.10
CA ASN A 318 18.05 -45.79 -28.96
C ASN A 318 19.27 -46.10 -28.09
N ASN A 319 19.43 -47.38 -27.80
CA ASN A 319 20.69 -47.96 -27.36
C ASN A 319 20.69 -49.46 -27.65
N ASN A 320 21.16 -49.82 -28.84
CA ASN A 320 22.14 -50.90 -29.04
C ASN A 320 22.42 -51.05 -30.53
N ASN A 321 23.41 -50.31 -31.01
CA ASN A 321 24.13 -50.72 -32.21
C ASN A 321 25.61 -50.40 -32.00
N ASN A 322 26.31 -51.34 -31.38
CA ASN A 322 27.72 -51.58 -31.64
C ASN A 322 28.08 -53.01 -31.24
N ASN A 323 28.93 -53.62 -32.06
CA ASN A 323 29.53 -54.95 -31.99
C ASN A 323 28.66 -56.14 -32.45
N ASN A 324 28.76 -56.48 -33.75
CA ASN A 324 29.66 -57.57 -34.14
C ASN A 324 29.71 -57.82 -35.66
N ASN A 325 30.94 -57.77 -36.15
CA ASN A 325 31.57 -58.65 -37.14
C ASN A 325 31.07 -58.69 -38.58
N ASN A 326 31.88 -58.03 -39.42
CA ASN A 326 32.42 -58.59 -40.65
C ASN A 326 32.71 -60.10 -40.52
N ASN A 327 32.08 -60.86 -41.41
CA ASN A 327 32.55 -62.11 -42.06
C ASN A 327 31.41 -63.13 -42.15
N ASN A 328 30.70 -63.15 -43.27
CA ASN A 328 30.71 -64.28 -44.19
C ASN A 328 29.62 -64.15 -45.27
N ASN A 329 30.09 -63.82 -46.46
CA ASN A 329 29.80 -64.49 -47.72
C ASN A 329 28.50 -65.31 -47.84
N ASN A 330 27.73 -64.91 -48.86
CA ASN A 330 27.33 -65.79 -49.97
C ASN A 330 26.86 -67.19 -49.58
N ASN A 331 25.62 -67.30 -49.11
CA ASN A 331 24.67 -68.38 -49.43
C ASN A 331 23.47 -68.22 -48.51
N ASN A 332 22.29 -67.85 -49.04
CA ASN A 332 20.95 -68.20 -48.52
C ASN A 332 19.80 -67.32 -49.08
N ASN A 333 19.87 -66.88 -50.33
CA ASN A 333 18.80 -66.08 -50.93
C ASN A 333 17.54 -66.88 -51.36
N ARG A 334 17.25 -68.05 -50.76
CA ARG A 334 16.03 -68.83 -51.10
C ARG A 334 15.32 -69.54 -49.92
N GLY A 335 15.81 -69.45 -48.68
CA GLY A 335 15.20 -70.13 -47.52
C GLY A 335 14.47 -69.25 -46.51
N GLY A 336 14.72 -67.94 -46.48
CA GLY A 336 14.29 -67.05 -45.39
C GLY A 336 12.86 -66.49 -45.49
N GLN A 337 12.25 -66.48 -46.68
CA GLN A 337 10.96 -65.81 -46.88
C GLN A 337 9.73 -66.63 -46.46
N GLN A 338 9.81 -67.97 -46.44
CA GLN A 338 8.66 -68.81 -46.07
C GLN A 338 8.56 -69.08 -44.55
N ASN A 339 9.68 -69.21 -43.83
CA ASN A 339 9.64 -69.51 -42.38
C ASN A 339 9.43 -68.28 -41.47
N GLY A 340 9.70 -67.06 -41.97
CA GLY A 340 9.50 -65.83 -41.19
C GLY A 340 8.04 -65.38 -41.08
N GLN A 341 7.22 -65.63 -42.11
CA GLN A 341 5.82 -65.17 -42.13
C GLN A 341 4.87 -66.09 -41.34
N GLN A 342 5.12 -67.40 -41.28
CA GLN A 342 4.29 -68.33 -40.49
C GLN A 342 4.56 -68.21 -38.98
N ASN A 343 5.83 -68.16 -38.55
CA ASN A 343 6.18 -68.09 -37.13
C ASN A 343 5.90 -66.70 -36.51
N GLY A 344 5.97 -65.62 -37.30
CA GLY A 344 5.66 -64.26 -36.83
C GLY A 344 4.16 -64.04 -36.55
N ARG A 345 3.27 -64.65 -37.34
CA ARG A 345 1.81 -64.50 -37.16
C ARG A 345 1.27 -65.35 -36.02
N GLN A 346 1.72 -66.60 -35.87
CA GLN A 346 1.23 -67.48 -34.80
C GLN A 346 1.69 -67.01 -33.41
N ASN A 347 2.97 -66.68 -33.21
CA ASN A 347 3.49 -66.28 -31.90
C ASN A 347 3.08 -64.84 -31.53
N GLY A 348 2.91 -63.94 -32.50
CA GLY A 348 2.46 -62.56 -32.26
C GLY A 348 1.00 -62.46 -31.83
N GLN A 349 0.10 -63.27 -32.41
CA GLN A 349 -1.31 -63.25 -32.05
C GLN A 349 -1.61 -63.96 -30.73
N GLN A 350 -0.99 -65.13 -30.46
CA GLN A 350 -1.21 -65.84 -29.20
C GLN A 350 -0.66 -65.06 -27.99
N ASN A 351 0.60 -64.62 -28.03
CA ASN A 351 1.20 -63.93 -26.87
C ASN A 351 0.64 -62.51 -26.67
N GLY A 352 0.25 -61.82 -27.75
CA GLY A 352 -0.35 -60.48 -27.67
C GLY A 352 -1.77 -60.50 -27.09
N GLN A 353 -2.61 -61.47 -27.46
CA GLN A 353 -3.98 -61.55 -26.94
C GLN A 353 -4.04 -62.11 -25.51
N GLN A 354 -3.20 -63.10 -25.17
CA GLN A 354 -3.23 -63.71 -23.85
C GLN A 354 -2.68 -62.76 -22.78
N ASN A 355 -1.49 -62.18 -22.99
CA ASN A 355 -0.89 -61.26 -22.02
C ASN A 355 -1.60 -59.90 -21.98
N GLY A 356 -2.14 -59.42 -23.10
CA GLY A 356 -2.89 -58.16 -23.16
C GLY A 356 -4.22 -58.21 -22.43
N ARG A 357 -4.99 -59.30 -22.57
CA ARG A 357 -6.27 -59.46 -21.83
C ARG A 357 -6.06 -59.76 -20.36
N GLN A 358 -5.11 -60.62 -20.01
CA GLN A 358 -4.91 -61.04 -18.62
C GLN A 358 -4.36 -59.90 -17.77
N ASN A 359 -3.33 -59.18 -18.23
CA ASN A 359 -2.78 -58.03 -17.49
C ASN A 359 -3.68 -56.80 -17.57
N GLY A 360 -4.39 -56.58 -18.69
CA GLY A 360 -5.31 -55.45 -18.85
C GLY A 360 -6.56 -55.56 -17.99
N GLN A 361 -7.17 -56.76 -17.91
CA GLN A 361 -8.37 -56.97 -17.09
C GLN A 361 -8.05 -57.11 -15.61
N GLN A 362 -7.03 -57.87 -15.21
CA GLN A 362 -6.69 -58.00 -13.78
C GLN A 362 -6.21 -56.68 -13.19
N ASN A 363 -5.21 -56.02 -13.78
CA ASN A 363 -4.69 -54.77 -13.21
C ASN A 363 -5.65 -53.59 -13.39
N GLY A 364 -6.44 -53.57 -14.47
CA GLY A 364 -7.43 -52.52 -14.72
C GLY A 364 -8.63 -52.62 -13.78
N GLN A 365 -9.17 -53.82 -13.56
CA GLN A 365 -10.32 -53.99 -12.65
C GLN A 365 -9.91 -53.96 -11.17
N GLN A 366 -8.80 -54.61 -10.76
CA GLN A 366 -8.38 -54.54 -9.36
C GLN A 366 -7.96 -53.13 -8.96
N ASN A 367 -7.07 -52.47 -9.72
CA ASN A 367 -6.61 -51.12 -9.33
C ASN A 367 -7.70 -50.07 -9.56
N GLY A 368 -8.54 -50.23 -10.59
CA GLY A 368 -9.64 -49.31 -10.87
C GLY A 368 -10.77 -49.38 -9.84
N GLN A 369 -11.18 -50.60 -9.44
CA GLN A 369 -12.23 -50.76 -8.43
C GLN A 369 -11.73 -50.54 -7.01
N GLN A 370 -10.56 -51.08 -6.61
CA GLN A 370 -10.04 -50.83 -5.26
C GLN A 370 -9.68 -49.37 -5.04
N ASN A 371 -8.86 -48.75 -5.92
CA ASN A 371 -8.45 -47.37 -5.70
C ASN A 371 -9.59 -46.39 -6.00
N GLY A 372 -10.48 -46.70 -6.95
CA GLY A 372 -11.64 -45.87 -7.28
C GLY A 372 -12.71 -45.88 -6.18
N GLN A 373 -13.07 -47.05 -5.64
CA GLN A 373 -14.05 -47.13 -4.56
C GLN A 373 -13.47 -46.74 -3.21
N GLN A 374 -12.26 -47.18 -2.84
CA GLN A 374 -11.66 -46.77 -1.55
C GLN A 374 -11.36 -45.28 -1.52
N ASN A 375 -10.66 -44.73 -2.51
CA ASN A 375 -10.33 -43.29 -2.49
C ASN A 375 -11.56 -42.43 -2.79
N GLY A 376 -12.50 -42.91 -3.62
CA GLY A 376 -13.73 -42.19 -3.93
C GLY A 376 -14.69 -42.13 -2.74
N GLN A 377 -14.92 -43.24 -2.04
CA GLN A 377 -15.78 -43.26 -0.85
C GLN A 377 -15.09 -42.67 0.37
N GLN A 378 -13.82 -42.96 0.65
CA GLN A 378 -13.12 -42.34 1.78
C GLN A 378 -12.97 -40.82 1.59
N ASN A 379 -12.44 -40.36 0.46
CA ASN A 379 -12.28 -38.92 0.26
C ASN A 379 -13.62 -38.21 0.05
N GLY A 380 -14.59 -38.86 -0.59
CA GLY A 380 -15.92 -38.31 -0.81
C GLY A 380 -16.73 -38.17 0.48
N GLN A 381 -16.75 -39.20 1.34
CA GLN A 381 -17.46 -39.14 2.62
C GLN A 381 -16.69 -38.34 3.67
N GLN A 382 -15.36 -38.52 3.82
CA GLN A 382 -14.61 -37.72 4.78
C GLN A 382 -14.57 -36.25 4.40
N ASN A 383 -14.17 -35.89 3.17
CA ASN A 383 -14.11 -34.48 2.80
C ASN A 383 -15.51 -33.88 2.61
N GLY A 384 -16.48 -34.64 2.12
CA GLY A 384 -17.86 -34.18 1.94
C GLY A 384 -18.58 -33.93 3.27
N GLN A 385 -18.51 -34.86 4.22
CA GLN A 385 -19.14 -34.68 5.54
C GLN A 385 -18.33 -33.75 6.45
N GLN A 386 -16.99 -33.86 6.50
CA GLN A 386 -16.20 -32.93 7.31
C GLN A 386 -16.27 -31.50 6.77
N ASN A 387 -16.02 -31.27 5.49
CA ASN A 387 -16.07 -29.89 4.97
C ASN A 387 -17.52 -29.39 4.87
N GLY A 388 -18.50 -30.25 4.59
CA GLY A 388 -19.91 -29.88 4.54
C GLY A 388 -20.48 -29.51 5.92
N GLN A 389 -20.21 -30.30 6.96
CA GLN A 389 -20.67 -30.00 8.32
C GLN A 389 -19.82 -28.91 8.97
N GLN A 390 -18.48 -28.91 8.84
CA GLN A 390 -17.66 -27.85 9.41
C GLN A 390 -17.92 -26.51 8.72
N ASN A 391 -17.90 -26.43 7.38
CA ASN A 391 -18.15 -25.14 6.72
C ASN A 391 -19.62 -24.72 6.82
N GLY A 392 -20.57 -25.66 6.82
CA GLY A 392 -22.00 -25.37 6.97
C GLY A 392 -22.35 -24.86 8.37
N GLN A 393 -21.86 -25.52 9.43
CA GLN A 393 -22.10 -25.07 10.80
C GLN A 393 -21.25 -23.87 11.19
N GLN A 394 -19.95 -23.82 10.82
CA GLN A 394 -19.12 -22.65 11.12
C GLN A 394 -19.59 -21.42 10.36
N ASN A 395 -19.79 -21.48 9.03
CA ASN A 395 -20.20 -20.29 8.29
C ASN A 395 -21.66 -19.90 8.61
N GLY A 396 -22.54 -20.88 8.83
CA GLY A 396 -23.94 -20.61 9.19
C GLY A 396 -24.10 -19.99 10.58
N GLN A 397 -23.42 -20.52 11.60
CA GLN A 397 -23.48 -19.98 12.97
C GLN A 397 -22.64 -18.72 13.13
N GLN A 398 -21.45 -18.62 12.53
CA GLN A 398 -20.62 -17.42 12.62
C GLN A 398 -21.25 -16.26 11.86
N ASN A 399 -21.67 -16.43 10.59
CA ASN A 399 -22.25 -15.32 9.85
C ASN A 399 -23.64 -14.94 10.37
N GLY A 400 -24.45 -15.91 10.80
CA GLY A 400 -25.78 -15.64 11.38
C GLY A 400 -25.71 -14.93 12.73
N GLN A 401 -24.80 -15.32 13.62
CA GLN A 401 -24.65 -14.66 14.93
C GLN A 401 -23.84 -13.37 14.87
N GLN A 402 -22.87 -13.24 13.96
CA GLN A 402 -22.11 -12.00 13.79
C GLN A 402 -22.96 -10.91 13.15
N ASN A 403 -23.68 -11.22 12.07
CA ASN A 403 -24.52 -10.22 11.40
C ASN A 403 -25.68 -9.78 12.31
N GLY A 404 -26.32 -10.72 13.02
CA GLY A 404 -27.38 -10.39 13.99
C GLY A 404 -26.90 -9.58 15.20
N ARG A 405 -25.66 -9.79 15.67
CA ARG A 405 -25.07 -8.95 16.74
C ARG A 405 -24.61 -7.59 16.22
N GLN A 406 -24.11 -7.50 14.99
CA GLN A 406 -23.73 -6.23 14.37
C GLN A 406 -24.96 -5.32 14.19
N GLU A 407 -26.06 -5.85 13.66
CA GLU A 407 -27.29 -5.06 13.50
C GLU A 407 -27.86 -4.57 14.84
N GLN A 408 -27.80 -5.40 15.90
CA GLN A 408 -28.22 -4.98 17.24
C GLN A 408 -27.27 -3.96 17.88
N GLN A 409 -25.96 -4.04 17.63
CA GLN A 409 -24.99 -3.09 18.15
C GLN A 409 -25.04 -1.74 17.43
N GLU A 410 -25.27 -1.73 16.12
CA GLU A 410 -25.46 -0.50 15.34
C GLU A 410 -26.73 0.22 15.77
N GLN A 411 -27.84 -0.49 15.95
CA GLN A 411 -29.09 0.10 16.46
C GLN A 411 -28.93 0.64 17.89
N GLN A 412 -28.17 -0.02 18.77
CA GLN A 412 -27.88 0.51 20.11
C GLN A 412 -26.97 1.74 20.08
N GLN A 413 -26.00 1.80 19.15
CA GLN A 413 -25.13 2.97 19.01
C GLN A 413 -25.87 4.17 18.43
N GLU A 414 -26.75 3.98 17.45
CA GLU A 414 -27.61 5.04 16.92
C GLU A 414 -28.53 5.60 18.00
N GLN A 415 -29.20 4.73 18.78
CA GLN A 415 -30.04 5.18 19.90
C GLN A 415 -29.24 5.93 20.98
N GLN A 416 -28.00 5.51 21.29
CA GLN A 416 -27.15 6.24 22.22
C GLN A 416 -26.69 7.59 21.66
N GLN A 417 -26.38 7.69 20.37
CA GLN A 417 -26.04 8.97 19.74
C GLN A 417 -27.22 9.93 19.70
N GLU A 418 -28.42 9.45 19.36
CA GLU A 418 -29.63 10.26 19.38
C GLU A 418 -29.95 10.74 20.80
N GLN A 419 -29.83 9.87 21.81
CA GLN A 419 -30.04 10.25 23.20
C GLN A 419 -29.01 11.29 23.67
N GLN A 420 -27.73 11.16 23.28
CA GLN A 420 -26.71 12.16 23.60
C GLN A 420 -26.97 13.50 22.90
N GLN A 421 -27.45 13.50 21.65
CA GLN A 421 -27.83 14.72 20.96
C GLN A 421 -29.04 15.40 21.63
N GLN A 422 -30.04 14.63 22.05
CA GLN A 422 -31.19 15.16 22.78
C GLN A 422 -30.80 15.74 24.14
N ILE A 423 -29.90 15.08 24.88
CA ILE A 423 -29.36 15.60 26.14
C ILE A 423 -28.59 16.90 25.91
N ALA A 424 -27.77 16.98 24.85
CA ALA A 424 -27.03 18.21 24.51
C ALA A 424 -27.97 19.37 24.16
N GLN A 425 -29.01 19.11 23.36
CA GLN A 425 -30.03 20.12 23.02
C GLN A 425 -30.81 20.59 24.24
N ALA A 426 -31.22 19.67 25.12
CA ALA A 426 -31.91 20.02 26.36
C ALA A 426 -31.04 20.86 27.29
N ARG A 427 -29.74 20.57 27.36
CA ARG A 427 -28.78 21.35 28.18
C ARG A 427 -28.62 22.77 27.64
N GLN A 428 -28.53 22.93 26.32
CA GLN A 428 -28.44 24.23 25.67
C GLN A 428 -29.71 25.08 25.92
N GLN A 429 -30.90 24.46 25.86
CA GLN A 429 -32.16 25.15 26.17
C GLN A 429 -32.26 25.56 27.64
N GLN A 430 -31.76 24.74 28.58
CA GLN A 430 -31.69 25.10 30.00
C GLN A 430 -30.74 26.28 30.24
N GLU A 431 -29.57 26.29 29.61
CA GLU A 431 -28.60 27.39 29.72
C GLU A 431 -29.19 28.70 29.17
N GLU A 432 -29.89 28.65 28.03
CA GLU A 432 -30.60 29.82 27.49
C GLU A 432 -31.75 30.29 28.40
N ALA A 433 -32.51 29.38 28.99
CA ALA A 433 -33.59 29.73 29.91
C ALA A 433 -33.05 30.39 31.20
N GLN A 434 -31.94 29.88 31.74
CA GLN A 434 -31.25 30.49 32.88
C GLN A 434 -30.71 31.88 32.53
N ALA A 435 -30.11 32.04 31.34
CA ALA A 435 -29.64 33.35 30.87
C ALA A 435 -30.80 34.36 30.74
N ARG A 436 -31.96 33.95 30.21
CA ARG A 436 -33.15 34.80 30.13
C ARG A 436 -33.70 35.17 31.51
N GLN A 437 -33.70 34.25 32.47
CA GLN A 437 -34.10 34.55 33.85
C GLN A 437 -33.16 35.56 34.52
N GLN A 438 -31.84 35.41 34.33
CA GLN A 438 -30.86 36.37 34.84
C GLN A 438 -31.05 37.76 34.22
N GLN A 439 -31.30 37.82 32.90
CA GLN A 439 -31.61 39.09 32.23
C GLN A 439 -32.91 39.72 32.74
N ALA A 440 -33.95 38.93 32.99
CA ALA A 440 -35.21 39.41 33.54
C ALA A 440 -35.06 39.93 34.98
N GLN A 441 -34.29 39.24 35.84
CA GLN A 441 -33.95 39.73 37.18
C GLN A 441 -33.16 41.04 37.11
N GLN A 442 -32.19 41.13 36.21
CA GLN A 442 -31.40 42.35 36.04
C GLN A 442 -32.26 43.53 35.56
N ALA A 443 -33.25 43.27 34.68
CA ALA A 443 -34.21 44.27 34.23
C ALA A 443 -35.10 44.77 35.39
N GLN A 444 -35.60 43.87 36.24
CA GLN A 444 -36.39 44.24 37.43
C GLN A 444 -35.57 45.06 38.44
N ILE A 445 -34.30 44.70 38.65
CA ILE A 445 -33.38 45.46 39.51
C ILE A 445 -33.18 46.87 38.94
N ASN A 446 -33.02 47.00 37.62
CA ASN A 446 -32.85 48.29 36.96
C ASN A 446 -34.14 49.13 37.03
N GLU A 447 -35.32 48.53 36.92
CA GLU A 447 -36.60 49.22 37.12
C GLU A 447 -36.79 49.70 38.57
N GLN A 448 -36.43 48.87 39.56
CA GLN A 448 -36.48 49.28 40.97
C GLN A 448 -35.54 50.46 41.25
N LYS A 449 -34.30 50.41 40.76
CA LYS A 449 -33.35 51.53 40.86
C LYS A 449 -33.87 52.79 40.17
N GLY A 450 -34.56 52.64 39.03
CA GLY A 450 -35.20 53.75 38.34
C GLY A 450 -36.35 54.38 39.14
N ARG A 451 -37.17 53.56 39.82
CA ARG A 451 -38.26 54.03 40.70
C ARG A 451 -37.72 54.69 41.98
N GLU A 452 -36.64 54.18 42.56
CA GLU A 452 -35.96 54.79 43.71
C GLU A 452 -35.34 56.16 43.35
N GLN A 453 -34.75 56.29 42.17
CA GLN A 453 -34.26 57.58 41.66
C GLN A 453 -35.40 58.56 41.39
N GLN A 454 -36.55 58.09 40.88
CA GLN A 454 -37.74 58.93 40.70
C GLN A 454 -38.33 59.38 42.05
N GLN A 455 -38.37 58.52 43.07
CA GLN A 455 -38.82 58.89 44.42
C GLN A 455 -37.86 59.86 45.13
N GLN A 456 -36.55 59.76 44.89
CA GLN A 456 -35.57 60.75 45.37
C GLN A 456 -35.70 62.10 44.65
N SER A 457 -35.99 62.11 43.34
CA SER A 457 -36.26 63.35 42.60
C SER A 457 -37.62 63.98 42.94
N GLY A 458 -38.62 63.18 43.32
CA GLY A 458 -39.93 63.66 43.79
C GLY A 458 -39.89 64.30 45.18
N ARG A 459 -38.92 63.93 46.05
CA ARG A 459 -38.68 64.61 47.33
C ARG A 459 -37.91 65.93 47.20
N GLN A 460 -37.26 66.19 46.06
CA GLN A 460 -36.60 67.48 45.79
C GLN A 460 -37.48 68.48 45.01
N GLN A 461 -38.68 68.10 44.57
CA GLN A 461 -39.63 69.02 43.92
C GLN A 461 -40.70 69.59 44.87
N GLN A 462 -40.55 69.38 46.17
CA GLN A 462 -41.34 70.04 47.20
C GLN A 462 -40.54 71.13 47.94
N GLN A 463 -39.65 71.84 47.23
CA GLN A 463 -39.11 73.13 47.66
C GLN A 463 -38.43 73.81 46.48
N GLY A 464 -38.94 74.98 46.09
CA GLY A 464 -38.28 75.91 45.17
C GLY A 464 -38.84 75.90 43.75
N GLY A 465 -39.83 76.76 43.52
CA GLY A 465 -40.23 77.15 42.17
C GLY A 465 -39.21 78.07 41.49
N GLY A 466 -39.26 78.14 40.16
CA GLY A 466 -38.70 79.24 39.38
C GLY A 466 -37.81 78.83 38.22
N GLN A 467 -38.34 79.03 37.01
CA GLN A 467 -37.64 79.35 35.76
C GLN A 467 -36.59 78.36 35.22
N GLN A 468 -36.91 77.70 34.10
CA GLN A 468 -36.17 77.78 32.82
C GLN A 468 -36.75 76.79 31.80
N GLY A 469 -37.61 77.28 30.92
CA GLY A 469 -37.97 76.59 29.67
C GLY A 469 -36.87 76.82 28.64
N GLY A 470 -36.27 75.75 28.12
CA GLY A 470 -35.28 75.87 27.04
C GLY A 470 -34.33 74.69 26.78
N ARG A 471 -34.38 73.59 27.56
CA ARG A 471 -33.46 72.43 27.36
C ARG A 471 -34.12 71.08 27.05
N GLN A 472 -35.43 71.01 26.88
CA GLN A 472 -36.13 69.73 26.66
C GLN A 472 -36.26 69.29 25.19
N GLN A 473 -35.89 70.12 24.20
CA GLN A 473 -36.01 69.74 22.78
C GLN A 473 -34.73 69.12 22.18
N GLN A 474 -33.56 69.24 22.81
CA GLN A 474 -32.30 68.65 22.30
C GLN A 474 -32.06 67.20 22.76
N ALA A 475 -32.57 66.80 23.93
CA ALA A 475 -32.39 65.44 24.46
C ALA A 475 -33.27 64.39 23.74
N GLY A 476 -34.46 64.78 23.26
CA GLY A 476 -35.35 63.88 22.51
C GLY A 476 -34.83 63.52 21.12
N ALA A 477 -34.18 64.47 20.43
CA ALA A 477 -33.63 64.25 19.09
C ALA A 477 -32.40 63.33 19.09
N GLN A 478 -31.55 63.43 20.11
CA GLN A 478 -30.37 62.56 20.25
C GLN A 478 -30.73 61.12 20.62
N ALA A 479 -31.78 60.92 21.44
CA ALA A 479 -32.27 59.58 21.77
C ALA A 479 -32.90 58.86 20.56
N GLN A 480 -33.62 59.60 19.69
CA GLN A 480 -34.19 59.05 18.47
C GLN A 480 -33.13 58.72 17.41
N GLN A 481 -32.07 59.53 17.29
CA GLN A 481 -30.93 59.22 16.40
C GLN A 481 -30.15 57.98 16.85
N ALA A 482 -29.95 57.79 18.15
CA ALA A 482 -29.27 56.60 18.69
C ALA A 482 -30.09 55.32 18.45
N ALA A 483 -31.42 55.39 18.58
CA ALA A 483 -32.30 54.25 18.29
C ALA A 483 -32.32 53.87 16.80
N ALA A 484 -32.28 54.87 15.89
CA ALA A 484 -32.24 54.64 14.45
C ALA A 484 -30.91 54.00 13.99
N GLN A 485 -29.78 54.40 14.59
CA GLN A 485 -28.47 53.80 14.30
C GLN A 485 -28.37 52.35 14.79
N ALA A 486 -28.94 52.04 15.96
CA ALA A 486 -28.99 50.67 16.48
C ALA A 486 -29.82 49.73 15.58
N GLN A 487 -30.93 50.21 15.02
CA GLN A 487 -31.74 49.43 14.06
C GLN A 487 -31.01 49.19 12.73
N GLN A 488 -30.25 50.17 12.21
CA GLN A 488 -29.47 49.98 10.99
C GLN A 488 -28.34 48.96 11.15
N GLN A 489 -27.68 48.92 12.31
CA GLN A 489 -26.63 47.94 12.61
C GLN A 489 -27.19 46.51 12.75
N ALA A 490 -28.39 46.35 13.33
CA ALA A 490 -29.06 45.05 13.42
C ALA A 490 -29.45 44.49 12.03
N VAL A 491 -29.90 45.35 11.11
CA VAL A 491 -30.24 44.94 9.74
C VAL A 491 -28.99 44.53 8.94
N GLN A 492 -27.86 45.21 9.12
CA GLN A 492 -26.60 44.82 8.48
C GLN A 492 -26.06 43.48 9.01
N ALA A 493 -26.20 43.21 10.30
CA ALA A 493 -25.80 41.92 10.88
C ALA A 493 -26.63 40.75 10.31
N GLN A 494 -27.96 40.93 10.15
CA GLN A 494 -28.82 39.90 9.55
C GLN A 494 -28.56 39.67 8.06
N GLN A 495 -28.11 40.68 7.31
CA GLN A 495 -27.72 40.52 5.90
C GLN A 495 -26.39 39.78 5.75
N GLN A 496 -25.45 39.95 6.69
CA GLN A 496 -24.18 39.21 6.70
C GLN A 496 -24.35 37.73 7.06
N GLU A 497 -25.31 37.38 7.93
CA GLU A 497 -25.63 35.98 8.24
C GLU A 497 -26.35 35.27 7.09
N ARG A 498 -27.25 35.96 6.36
CA ARG A 498 -27.89 35.38 5.16
C ARG A 498 -26.93 35.15 3.98
N GLY A 499 -25.84 35.91 3.90
CA GLY A 499 -24.78 35.69 2.89
C GLY A 499 -23.89 34.47 3.18
N ARG A 500 -23.81 34.02 4.44
CA ARG A 500 -23.03 32.84 4.86
C ARG A 500 -23.76 31.51 4.72
N ALA A 501 -25.08 31.53 4.52
CA ALA A 501 -25.91 30.33 4.35
C ALA A 501 -26.18 29.94 2.88
N ARG A 502 -25.56 30.62 1.92
CA ARG A 502 -25.74 30.37 0.46
C ARG A 502 -24.44 30.06 -0.30
N ASN A 503 -23.37 29.68 0.40
CA ASN A 503 -22.15 29.13 -0.22
C ASN A 503 -21.79 27.78 0.39
#